data_AF-A0A1R1YVB0-F1
#
_entry.id   AF-A0A1R1YVB0-F1
#
_cell.length_a   1.000
_cell.length_b   1.000
_cell.length_c   1.000
_cell.angle_alpha   90.00
_cell.angle_beta   90.00
_cell.angle_gamma   90.00
#
_symmetry.space_group_name_H-M   'P 1'
#
loop_
_entity.id
_entity.type
_entity.pdbx_description
1 polymer ?
#
loop_
_entity_poly.entity_id
_entity_poly.type
_entity_poly.pdbx_seq_one_letter_code
_entity_poly.pdbx_strand_id
1 'polypeptide(L)'
;MTATPYSLYLQPEGYEAANAGGNFVFKPKKPAFTELLPIHGGYVGGDDYFGGHDTDDPRHHLIVTVSDLEQDALRRPDKRRIHPNSVLDSPNTVGLRRAIITFVLAACVRRWQQHEAGERKRKYAMIIHNDTQKAAHAWQDQVIEWISEAILDHAENDPETLRPLFDAAYDDLDTSVSADKGRMPSRQEAFELFIDALQSDDVVRETVNSDKDVMALLDTQAELKLRTPFNIYVGGNILDRGITIPNLIAFYYGRNPRTMQADTVLQHSRMYGNRSRPDLAVTRFYTSQGVYDRLFTINGFENALREAFETGAHDRGVVFIQTDPLQRVRPCAPNKVMLSSVVPVRPNGMVLPTGFQTIRGRAMAAAQAKIDALIDPRWINAAGFAELDRARAIEIIDAIEETMEFDDTEFEWDAMRGLIDYYSDVRDGGDGNLVVLAETGRRLTKGGSGDKSGRSILGTALRSTVMDPGRSKPALVLLQQEGTKEQGWSGHKFWWPILAAPADVEPCIFATKVAA
;
A
#
# COMPACT_ATOMS: atom_id res chain seq x y z
N MET A 1 21.31 12.20 2.73
CA MET A 1 21.24 11.06 1.80
C MET A 1 20.01 11.28 0.94
N THR A 2 20.19 11.79 -0.29
CA THR A 2 19.08 11.99 -1.24
C THR A 2 18.78 10.66 -1.92
N ALA A 3 17.49 10.28 -2.00
CA ALA A 3 17.03 9.17 -2.81
C ALA A 3 17.74 9.23 -4.17
N THR A 4 18.57 8.23 -4.47
CA THR A 4 19.29 8.21 -5.75
C THR A 4 18.25 7.88 -6.82
N PRO A 5 18.10 8.71 -7.86
CA PRO A 5 17.11 8.44 -8.90
C PRO A 5 17.34 7.04 -9.48
N TYR A 6 16.30 6.22 -9.50
CA TYR A 6 16.38 4.84 -10.02
C TYR A 6 17.02 4.79 -11.41
N SER A 7 16.73 5.81 -12.21
CA SER A 7 17.29 6.03 -13.55
C SER A 7 18.83 6.02 -13.64
N LEU A 8 19.57 6.17 -12.53
CA LEU A 8 21.03 6.08 -12.51
C LEU A 8 21.56 4.65 -12.41
N TYR A 9 20.90 3.80 -11.60
CA TYR A 9 21.32 2.40 -11.41
C TYR A 9 20.90 1.48 -12.55
N LEU A 10 19.89 1.90 -13.31
CA LEU A 10 19.20 1.07 -14.27
C LEU A 10 19.69 1.25 -15.72
N GLN A 11 20.81 1.97 -15.91
CA GLN A 11 21.32 2.24 -17.25
C GLN A 11 21.96 0.98 -17.85
N PRO A 12 21.71 0.68 -19.14
CA PRO A 12 22.36 -0.45 -19.80
C PRO A 12 23.88 -0.27 -19.81
N GLU A 13 24.65 -1.35 -19.92
CA GLU A 13 26.13 -1.27 -20.02
C GLU A 13 26.60 -0.59 -21.31
N GLY A 14 25.74 -0.54 -22.34
CA GLY A 14 25.97 0.21 -23.58
C GLY A 14 24.65 0.55 -24.27
N TYR A 15 24.65 1.64 -25.05
CA TYR A 15 23.47 2.14 -25.78
C TYR A 15 23.44 1.70 -27.27
N GLU A 16 24.08 0.57 -27.61
CA GLU A 16 24.40 0.24 -29.01
C GLU A 16 23.19 0.03 -29.93
N ALA A 17 22.00 -0.28 -29.40
CA ALA A 17 20.81 -0.56 -30.23
C ALA A 17 19.86 0.64 -30.44
N ALA A 18 20.08 1.80 -29.81
CA ALA A 18 19.09 2.89 -29.82
C ALA A 18 19.26 3.91 -30.97
N ASN A 19 20.38 3.90 -31.70
CA ASN A 19 20.69 4.93 -32.70
C ASN A 19 21.07 4.32 -34.07
N ALA A 20 20.11 3.74 -34.79
CA ALA A 20 20.27 3.47 -36.22
C ALA A 20 20.18 4.75 -37.09
N GLY A 21 20.81 5.86 -36.67
CA GLY A 21 20.78 7.12 -37.44
C GLY A 21 21.40 8.38 -36.84
N GLY A 22 22.01 8.33 -35.64
CA GLY A 22 22.59 9.52 -35.00
C GLY A 22 24.03 9.28 -34.51
N ASN A 23 24.94 10.20 -34.84
CA ASN A 23 26.38 10.13 -34.55
C ASN A 23 26.74 10.46 -33.07
N PHE A 24 25.90 10.04 -32.12
CA PHE A 24 26.08 10.30 -30.68
C PHE A 24 26.17 8.96 -29.91
N VAL A 25 27.28 8.76 -29.22
CA VAL A 25 27.51 7.64 -28.30
C VAL A 25 27.11 8.08 -26.89
N PHE A 26 26.00 7.54 -26.38
CA PHE A 26 25.63 7.69 -24.96
C PHE A 26 26.47 6.71 -24.13
N LYS A 27 27.19 7.21 -23.13
CA LYS A 27 27.87 6.38 -22.12
C LYS A 27 26.99 6.24 -20.87
N PRO A 28 26.93 5.06 -20.24
CA PRO A 28 26.21 4.88 -18.98
C PRO A 28 26.79 5.80 -17.90
N LYS A 29 25.94 6.59 -17.24
CA LYS A 29 26.20 7.38 -16.03
C LYS A 29 25.85 6.57 -14.78
N LYS A 30 26.34 5.34 -14.68
CA LYS A 30 26.23 4.55 -13.45
C LYS A 30 27.10 5.21 -12.35
N PRO A 31 26.68 5.18 -11.07
CA PRO A 31 27.55 5.59 -9.97
C PRO A 31 28.86 4.79 -9.97
N ALA A 32 29.96 5.43 -9.57
CA ALA A 32 31.27 4.78 -9.51
C ALA A 32 31.32 3.63 -8.48
N PHE A 33 30.46 3.70 -7.45
CA PHE A 33 30.22 2.66 -6.48
C PHE A 33 28.79 2.79 -5.94
N THR A 34 28.25 1.68 -5.43
CA THR A 34 26.96 1.62 -4.74
C THR A 34 27.17 0.84 -3.45
N GLU A 35 26.71 1.38 -2.32
CA GLU A 35 26.78 0.71 -1.03
C GLU A 35 25.40 0.70 -0.39
N LEU A 36 24.99 -0.47 0.10
CA LEU A 36 23.77 -0.59 0.87
C LEU A 36 24.01 -0.11 2.29
N LEU A 37 23.29 0.92 2.69
CA LEU A 37 23.32 1.39 4.07
C LEU A 37 22.52 0.42 4.96
N PRO A 38 23.05 0.07 6.14
CA PRO A 38 22.39 -0.85 7.06
C PRO A 38 21.06 -0.26 7.56
N ILE A 39 20.05 -1.10 7.64
CA ILE A 39 18.76 -0.76 8.24
C ILE A 39 18.91 -0.92 9.75
N HIS A 40 18.72 0.17 10.51
CA HIS A 40 18.74 0.09 11.97
C HIS A 40 17.45 -0.57 12.49
N GLY A 41 17.52 -1.31 13.61
CA GLY A 41 16.39 -2.13 14.10
C GLY A 41 15.13 -1.38 14.55
N GLY A 42 15.14 -0.05 14.54
CA GLY A 42 13.97 0.79 14.79
C GLY A 42 13.38 1.41 13.51
N TYR A 43 13.93 1.10 12.34
CA TYR A 43 13.42 1.63 11.08
C TYR A 43 12.10 0.95 10.73
N VAL A 44 11.10 1.77 10.47
CA VAL A 44 9.81 1.35 9.92
C VAL A 44 9.77 1.83 8.48
N GLY A 45 9.72 0.88 7.55
CA GLY A 45 9.83 1.11 6.11
C GLY A 45 8.68 0.52 5.32
N GLY A 46 8.86 0.43 4.00
CA GLY A 46 7.82 -0.09 3.13
C GLY A 46 7.43 -1.54 3.42
N ASP A 47 8.36 -2.39 3.88
CA ASP A 47 8.02 -3.74 4.31
C ASP A 47 7.10 -3.79 5.54
N ASP A 48 7.16 -2.81 6.42
CA ASP A 48 6.23 -2.74 7.54
C ASP A 48 4.82 -2.35 7.08
N TYR A 49 4.71 -1.44 6.11
CA TYR A 49 3.42 -1.01 5.56
C TYR A 49 2.82 -1.98 4.52
N PHE A 50 3.65 -2.73 3.80
CA PHE A 50 3.27 -3.46 2.58
C PHE A 50 3.73 -4.93 2.57
N GLY A 51 4.26 -5.44 3.68
CA GLY A 51 4.85 -6.78 3.77
C GLY A 51 3.85 -7.95 3.84
N GLY A 52 2.55 -7.68 3.96
CA GLY A 52 1.51 -8.72 4.12
C GLY A 52 1.61 -9.43 5.47
N HIS A 53 1.42 -8.67 6.55
CA HIS A 53 1.52 -9.15 7.93
C HIS A 53 0.22 -9.84 8.37
N ASP A 54 0.34 -10.85 9.24
CA ASP A 54 -0.80 -11.56 9.82
C ASP A 54 -1.51 -10.69 10.88
N THR A 55 -2.76 -11.00 11.23
CA THR A 55 -3.62 -10.14 12.07
C THR A 55 -3.13 -9.93 13.51
N ASP A 56 -2.29 -10.85 14.00
CA ASP A 56 -1.65 -10.80 15.31
C ASP A 56 -0.33 -9.99 15.32
N ASP A 57 0.03 -9.37 14.19
CA ASP A 57 1.12 -8.41 14.10
C ASP A 57 0.57 -6.97 14.03
N PRO A 58 1.08 -6.02 14.84
CA PRO A 58 0.63 -4.62 14.81
C PRO A 58 0.74 -3.98 13.42
N ARG A 59 1.68 -4.43 12.58
CA ARG A 59 1.91 -3.90 11.23
C ARG A 59 0.74 -4.13 10.28
N HIS A 60 -0.10 -5.14 10.55
CA HIS A 60 -1.33 -5.38 9.79
C HIS A 60 -2.31 -4.20 9.85
N HIS A 61 -2.26 -3.42 10.94
CA HIS A 61 -3.24 -2.39 11.26
C HIS A 61 -2.78 -0.98 10.88
N LEU A 62 -1.66 -0.85 10.16
CA LEU A 62 -1.10 0.46 9.82
C LEU A 62 -1.95 1.20 8.79
N ILE A 63 -2.60 0.51 7.86
CA ILE A 63 -3.29 1.13 6.72
C ILE A 63 -4.77 1.31 7.04
N VAL A 64 -5.28 2.52 6.81
CA VAL A 64 -6.71 2.82 6.89
C VAL A 64 -7.17 3.40 5.55
N THR A 65 -8.03 2.67 4.85
CA THR A 65 -8.54 3.11 3.56
C THR A 65 -9.51 4.29 3.71
N VAL A 66 -9.30 5.33 2.92
CA VAL A 66 -10.16 6.52 2.80
C VAL A 66 -10.85 6.48 1.44
N SER A 67 -12.13 6.84 1.40
CA SER A 67 -12.88 6.84 0.14
C SER A 67 -12.40 7.90 -0.84
N ASP A 68 -12.42 7.59 -2.13
CA ASP A 68 -12.11 8.55 -3.19
C ASP A 68 -13.13 9.70 -3.21
N LEU A 69 -14.39 9.45 -2.82
CA LEU A 69 -15.41 10.48 -2.67
C LEU A 69 -15.01 11.56 -1.67
N GLU A 70 -14.44 11.17 -0.53
CA GLU A 70 -13.90 12.09 0.47
C GLU A 70 -12.71 12.88 -0.08
N GLN A 71 -11.75 12.20 -0.72
CA GLN A 71 -10.62 12.90 -1.35
C GLN A 71 -11.08 13.92 -2.39
N ASP A 72 -12.04 13.57 -3.23
CA ASP A 72 -12.59 14.46 -4.25
C ASP A 72 -13.38 15.63 -3.65
N ALA A 73 -14.12 15.40 -2.55
CA ALA A 73 -14.83 16.48 -1.83
C ALA A 73 -13.85 17.50 -1.23
N LEU A 74 -12.65 17.05 -0.86
CA LEU A 74 -11.62 17.89 -0.26
C LEU A 74 -10.77 18.64 -1.31
N ARG A 75 -10.96 18.41 -2.61
CA ARG A 75 -10.20 19.12 -3.67
C ARG A 75 -10.75 20.51 -3.99
N ARG A 76 -12.05 20.73 -3.79
CA ARG A 76 -12.71 21.99 -4.17
C ARG A 76 -13.80 22.36 -3.17
N PRO A 77 -13.97 23.66 -2.86
CA PRO A 77 -15.07 24.14 -2.05
C PRO A 77 -16.44 23.68 -2.57
N ASP A 78 -17.16 22.89 -1.78
CA ASP A 78 -18.57 22.59 -2.01
C ASP A 78 -19.30 22.38 -0.68
N LYS A 79 -19.98 23.45 -0.23
CA LYS A 79 -20.73 23.45 1.04
C LYS A 79 -21.95 22.52 1.04
N ARG A 80 -22.36 21.99 -0.12
CA ARG A 80 -23.41 20.97 -0.20
C ARG A 80 -22.88 19.59 0.16
N ARG A 81 -21.57 19.37 0.00
CA ARG A 81 -20.89 18.11 0.32
C ARG A 81 -20.33 18.09 1.74
N ILE A 82 -19.80 19.23 2.20
CA ILE A 82 -19.22 19.40 3.53
C ILE A 82 -19.68 20.75 4.09
N HIS A 83 -20.39 20.73 5.22
CA HIS A 83 -20.94 21.91 5.87
C HIS A 83 -20.45 21.97 7.32
N PRO A 84 -20.12 23.16 7.88
CA PRO A 84 -19.61 23.29 9.25
C PRO A 84 -20.52 22.62 10.30
N ASN A 85 -21.83 22.91 10.26
CA ASN A 85 -22.80 22.42 11.24
C ASN A 85 -23.05 20.89 11.22
N SER A 86 -22.53 20.17 10.24
CA SER A 86 -22.70 18.71 10.12
C SER A 86 -21.39 18.02 9.73
N VAL A 87 -20.26 18.68 9.98
CA VAL A 87 -18.94 18.22 9.53
C VAL A 87 -18.55 16.91 10.20
N LEU A 88 -18.96 16.67 11.44
CA LEU A 88 -18.71 15.40 12.15
C LEU A 88 -19.57 14.25 11.65
N ASP A 89 -20.68 14.52 10.94
CA ASP A 89 -21.60 13.51 10.41
C ASP A 89 -21.42 13.28 8.90
N SER A 90 -20.76 14.20 8.19
CA SER A 90 -20.66 14.15 6.72
C SER A 90 -19.96 12.87 6.23
N PRO A 91 -20.53 12.15 5.24
CA PRO A 91 -19.89 10.99 4.63
C PRO A 91 -18.59 11.33 3.89
N ASN A 92 -18.35 12.60 3.58
CA ASN A 92 -17.15 13.08 2.88
C ASN A 92 -16.02 13.51 3.83
N THR A 93 -16.10 13.17 5.12
CA THR A 93 -15.11 13.55 6.14
C THR A 93 -14.78 12.41 7.10
N VAL A 94 -15.24 11.20 6.80
CA VAL A 94 -15.17 10.02 7.67
C VAL A 94 -13.72 9.64 7.97
N GLY A 95 -12.87 9.61 6.94
CA GLY A 95 -11.45 9.31 7.06
C GLY A 95 -10.72 10.39 7.86
N LEU A 96 -10.93 11.65 7.50
CA LEU A 96 -10.27 12.80 8.13
C LEU A 96 -10.64 12.95 9.61
N ARG A 97 -11.93 12.84 9.97
CA ARG A 97 -12.36 12.90 11.38
C ARG A 97 -11.85 11.70 12.18
N ARG A 98 -11.86 10.49 11.59
CA ARG A 98 -11.27 9.29 12.21
C ARG A 98 -9.77 9.49 12.44
N ALA A 99 -9.06 10.07 11.48
CA ALA A 99 -7.62 10.30 11.59
C ALA A 99 -7.26 11.25 12.74
N ILE A 100 -7.99 12.36 12.89
CA ILE A 100 -7.77 13.32 13.98
C ILE A 100 -8.09 12.70 15.34
N ILE A 101 -9.25 12.05 15.49
CA ILE A 101 -9.68 11.44 16.76
C ILE A 101 -8.74 10.30 17.18
N THR A 102 -8.40 9.43 16.23
CA THR A 102 -7.48 8.31 16.49
C THR A 102 -6.09 8.82 16.86
N PHE A 103 -5.60 9.90 16.23
CA PHE A 103 -4.30 10.49 16.58
C PHE A 103 -4.26 10.99 18.03
N VAL A 104 -5.26 11.77 18.45
CA VAL A 104 -5.32 12.30 19.82
C VAL A 104 -5.38 11.14 20.82
N LEU A 105 -6.25 10.15 20.58
CA LEU A 105 -6.36 8.96 21.43
C LEU A 105 -5.06 8.14 21.45
N ALA A 106 -4.42 7.90 20.31
CA ALA A 106 -3.16 7.17 20.19
C ALA A 106 -2.04 7.83 21.02
N ALA A 107 -1.95 9.17 20.96
CA ALA A 107 -1.00 9.92 21.77
C ALA A 107 -1.33 9.87 23.27
N CYS A 108 -2.61 9.89 23.66
CA CYS A 108 -3.04 9.66 25.05
C CYS A 108 -2.61 8.27 25.54
N VAL A 109 -2.90 7.22 24.78
CA VAL A 109 -2.52 5.83 25.09
C VAL A 109 -1.00 5.71 25.25
N ARG A 110 -0.22 6.27 24.32
CA ARG A 110 1.25 6.20 24.41
C ARG A 110 1.81 6.94 25.61
N ARG A 111 1.27 8.11 25.93
CA ARG A 111 1.68 8.89 27.12
C ARG A 111 1.26 8.20 28.42
N TRP A 112 0.13 7.51 28.42
CA TRP A 112 -0.30 6.66 29.53
C TRP A 112 0.63 5.46 29.71
N GLN A 113 0.96 4.74 28.63
CA GLN A 113 1.92 3.62 28.66
C GLN A 113 3.31 4.06 29.17
N GLN A 114 3.77 5.25 28.77
CA GLN A 114 5.02 5.83 29.24
C GLN A 114 4.97 6.14 30.74
N HIS A 115 3.88 6.73 31.21
CA HIS A 115 3.67 6.99 32.62
C HIS A 115 3.71 5.69 33.44
N GLU A 116 2.97 4.68 33.00
CA GLU A 116 2.94 3.34 33.61
C GLU A 116 4.30 2.65 33.63
N ALA A 117 5.17 2.94 32.67
CA ALA A 117 6.53 2.42 32.60
C ALA A 117 7.56 3.29 33.36
N GLY A 118 7.16 4.42 33.96
CA GLY A 118 8.07 5.39 34.57
C GLY A 118 8.94 6.15 33.56
N GLU A 119 8.56 6.15 32.28
CA GLU A 119 9.24 6.85 31.20
C GLU A 119 8.80 8.31 31.10
N ARG A 120 9.67 9.15 30.51
CA ARG A 120 9.31 10.52 30.19
C ARG A 120 8.23 10.54 29.10
N LYS A 121 7.07 11.14 29.41
CA LYS A 121 5.99 11.37 28.44
C LYS A 121 6.52 12.12 27.21
N ARG A 122 6.32 11.55 26.02
CA ARG A 122 6.74 12.12 24.73
C ARG A 122 5.64 13.00 24.13
N LYS A 123 6.04 13.74 23.10
CA LYS A 123 5.15 14.54 22.24
C LYS A 123 5.02 13.80 20.91
N TYR A 124 3.84 13.85 20.32
CA TYR A 124 3.52 13.11 19.10
C TYR A 124 3.06 14.05 17.99
N ALA A 125 3.24 13.59 16.76
CA ALA A 125 2.91 14.34 15.57
C ALA A 125 1.95 13.58 14.65
N MET A 126 1.09 14.35 13.99
CA MET A 126 0.27 13.96 12.86
C MET A 126 0.58 14.86 11.67
N ILE A 127 0.51 14.31 10.46
CA ILE A 127 0.53 15.12 9.24
C ILE A 127 -0.73 14.87 8.42
N ILE A 128 -1.30 15.94 7.90
CA ILE A 128 -2.39 15.91 6.93
C ILE A 128 -1.88 16.54 5.62
N HIS A 129 -1.78 15.71 4.59
CA HIS A 129 -1.30 16.08 3.26
C HIS A 129 -2.29 15.65 2.17
N ASN A 130 -2.99 16.59 1.57
CA ASN A 130 -4.17 16.27 0.77
C ASN A 130 -4.14 16.82 -0.67
N ASP A 131 -3.51 17.96 -0.93
CA ASP A 131 -3.20 18.44 -2.30
C ASP A 131 -1.91 19.30 -2.29
N THR A 132 -1.51 19.86 -3.42
CA THR A 132 -0.47 20.90 -3.60
C THR A 132 -1.05 22.21 -4.15
N GLN A 133 -2.28 22.19 -4.65
CA GLN A 133 -2.92 23.38 -5.21
C GLN A 133 -3.39 24.33 -4.10
N LYS A 134 -2.95 25.59 -4.14
CA LYS A 134 -3.25 26.61 -3.11
C LYS A 134 -4.75 26.77 -2.79
N ALA A 135 -5.62 26.71 -3.80
CA ALA A 135 -7.07 26.83 -3.59
C ALA A 135 -7.69 25.58 -2.93
N ALA A 136 -7.18 24.39 -3.25
CA ALA A 136 -7.56 23.16 -2.58
C ALA A 136 -7.07 23.16 -1.12
N HIS A 137 -5.86 23.65 -0.87
CA HIS A 137 -5.33 23.82 0.49
C HIS A 137 -6.20 24.69 1.37
N ALA A 138 -6.59 25.89 0.92
CA ALA A 138 -7.44 26.77 1.72
C ALA A 138 -8.78 26.12 2.09
N TRP A 139 -9.36 25.33 1.16
CA TRP A 139 -10.57 24.56 1.44
C TRP A 139 -10.34 23.46 2.47
N GLN A 140 -9.25 22.72 2.33
CA GLN A 140 -8.88 21.63 3.24
C GLN A 140 -8.60 22.15 4.65
N ASP A 141 -7.84 23.25 4.75
CA ASP A 141 -7.58 23.94 6.01
C ASP A 141 -8.88 24.34 6.70
N GLN A 142 -9.84 24.87 5.93
CA GLN A 142 -11.16 25.24 6.45
C GLN A 142 -11.96 24.04 6.96
N VAL A 143 -11.95 22.92 6.24
CA VAL A 143 -12.65 21.69 6.66
C VAL A 143 -12.00 21.10 7.92
N ILE A 144 -10.67 21.07 7.98
CA ILE A 144 -9.94 20.60 9.17
C ILE A 144 -10.22 21.50 10.37
N GLU A 145 -10.30 22.82 10.16
CA GLU A 145 -10.69 23.79 11.17
C GLU A 145 -12.11 23.50 11.68
N TRP A 146 -13.10 23.34 10.79
CA TRP A 146 -14.47 22.98 11.21
C TRP A 146 -14.53 21.68 12.00
N ILE A 147 -13.78 20.65 11.58
CA ILE A 147 -13.72 19.38 12.32
C ILE A 147 -13.12 19.60 13.72
N SER A 148 -12.03 20.37 13.80
CA SER A 148 -11.33 20.63 15.06
C SER A 148 -12.21 21.44 16.01
N GLU A 149 -12.83 22.51 15.53
CA GLU A 149 -13.78 23.34 16.29
C GLU A 149 -14.97 22.51 16.79
N ALA A 150 -15.56 21.67 15.92
CA ALA A 150 -16.68 20.82 16.32
C ALA A 150 -16.26 19.76 17.36
N ILE A 151 -15.07 19.17 17.25
CA ILE A 151 -14.56 18.22 18.25
C ILE A 151 -14.36 18.93 19.61
N LEU A 152 -13.76 20.13 19.60
CA LEU A 152 -13.54 20.91 20.82
C LEU A 152 -14.86 21.35 21.47
N ASP A 153 -15.79 21.89 20.68
CA ASP A 153 -17.12 22.30 21.16
C ASP A 153 -17.87 21.13 21.81
N HIS A 154 -17.87 19.97 21.15
CA HIS A 154 -18.47 18.77 21.72
C HIS A 154 -17.73 18.30 22.98
N ALA A 155 -16.40 18.38 23.04
CA ALA A 155 -15.63 18.00 24.23
C ALA A 155 -15.92 18.92 25.43
N GLU A 156 -16.16 20.21 25.20
CA GLU A 156 -16.48 21.19 26.24
C GLU A 156 -17.94 21.11 26.70
N ASN A 157 -18.88 20.98 25.77
CA ASN A 157 -20.31 21.17 26.04
C ASN A 157 -21.10 19.87 26.19
N ASP A 158 -20.76 18.82 25.43
CA ASP A 158 -21.46 17.53 25.48
C ASP A 158 -20.55 16.34 25.08
N PRO A 159 -19.52 16.00 25.88
CA PRO A 159 -18.53 15.01 25.50
C PRO A 159 -19.11 13.60 25.24
N GLU A 160 -20.32 13.30 25.72
CA GLU A 160 -21.05 12.05 25.41
C GLU A 160 -21.25 11.84 23.90
N THR A 161 -21.40 12.92 23.16
CA THR A 161 -21.63 12.87 21.71
C THR A 161 -20.41 12.38 20.91
N LEU A 162 -19.20 12.46 21.47
CA LEU A 162 -17.98 11.97 20.81
C LEU A 162 -17.79 10.46 20.95
N ARG A 163 -18.57 9.79 21.81
CA ARG A 163 -18.44 8.34 22.07
C ARG A 163 -18.41 7.47 20.83
N PRO A 164 -19.32 7.62 19.85
CA PRO A 164 -19.32 6.76 18.68
C PRO A 164 -18.00 6.84 17.88
N LEU A 165 -17.41 8.03 17.78
CA LEU A 165 -16.14 8.24 17.08
C LEU A 165 -14.96 7.76 17.93
N PHE A 166 -15.00 8.00 19.24
CA PHE A 166 -13.99 7.54 20.19
C PHE A 166 -13.95 6.01 20.27
N ASP A 167 -15.10 5.34 20.42
CA ASP A 167 -15.17 3.89 20.59
C ASP A 167 -14.62 3.15 19.37
N ALA A 168 -14.94 3.64 18.17
CA ALA A 168 -14.39 3.11 16.94
C ALA A 168 -12.85 3.27 16.88
N ALA A 169 -12.32 4.40 17.35
CA ALA A 169 -10.87 4.62 17.42
C ALA A 169 -10.21 3.78 18.53
N TYR A 170 -10.89 3.57 19.67
CA TYR A 170 -10.40 2.75 20.76
C TYR A 170 -10.32 1.28 20.33
N ASP A 171 -11.37 0.73 19.70
CA ASP A 171 -11.40 -0.66 19.23
C ASP A 171 -10.29 -0.95 18.22
N ASP A 172 -10.07 0.02 17.31
CA ASP A 172 -9.00 -0.01 16.32
C ASP A 172 -7.61 -0.04 16.98
N LEU A 173 -7.36 0.84 17.96
CA LEU A 173 -6.09 0.88 18.68
C LEU A 173 -5.89 -0.32 19.62
N ASP A 174 -6.94 -0.77 20.30
CA ASP A 174 -6.88 -1.93 21.20
C ASP A 174 -6.48 -3.19 20.46
N THR A 175 -7.02 -3.39 19.25
CA THR A 175 -6.67 -4.50 18.37
C THR A 175 -5.17 -4.50 18.04
N SER A 176 -4.63 -3.37 17.60
CA SER A 176 -3.23 -3.29 17.16
C SER A 176 -2.23 -3.23 18.33
N VAL A 177 -2.60 -2.61 19.46
CA VAL A 177 -1.80 -2.62 20.69
C VAL A 177 -1.76 -4.01 21.31
N SER A 178 -2.87 -4.75 21.29
CA SER A 178 -2.93 -6.14 21.75
C SER A 178 -2.07 -7.06 20.87
N ALA A 179 -2.05 -6.84 19.55
CA ALA A 179 -1.15 -7.53 18.63
C ALA A 179 0.34 -7.29 18.97
N ASP A 180 0.71 -6.08 19.42
CA ASP A 180 2.04 -5.78 19.95
C ASP A 180 2.28 -6.28 21.39
N LYS A 181 1.27 -6.92 22.02
CA LYS A 181 1.27 -7.31 23.44
C LYS A 181 1.42 -6.11 24.39
N GLY A 182 1.03 -4.93 23.93
CA GLY A 182 0.99 -3.70 24.71
C GLY A 182 -0.21 -3.66 25.66
N ARG A 183 -0.22 -2.67 26.55
CA ARG A 183 -1.33 -2.43 27.50
C ARG A 183 -2.16 -1.24 27.03
N MET A 184 -3.48 -1.35 27.16
CA MET A 184 -4.40 -0.23 26.98
C MET A 184 -4.93 0.25 28.34
N PRO A 185 -5.15 1.56 28.54
CA PRO A 185 -5.99 2.04 29.63
C PRO A 185 -7.41 1.50 29.49
N SER A 186 -8.17 1.46 30.59
CA SER A 186 -9.59 1.09 30.50
C SER A 186 -10.32 2.06 29.55
N ARG A 187 -11.38 1.62 28.87
CA ARG A 187 -12.11 2.47 27.92
C ARG A 187 -12.59 3.79 28.53
N GLN A 188 -13.07 3.74 29.77
CA GLN A 188 -13.49 4.93 30.51
C GLN A 188 -12.32 5.88 30.81
N GLU A 189 -11.21 5.35 31.31
CA GLU A 189 -10.00 6.14 31.58
C GLU A 189 -9.41 6.74 30.29
N ALA A 190 -9.40 5.97 29.20
CA ALA A 190 -8.97 6.42 27.88
C ALA A 190 -9.84 7.58 27.37
N PHE A 191 -11.15 7.50 27.62
CA PHE A 191 -12.09 8.55 27.26
C PHE A 191 -11.86 9.83 28.07
N GLU A 192 -11.65 9.70 29.38
CA GLU A 192 -11.30 10.83 30.25
C GLU A 192 -9.99 11.51 29.82
N LEU A 193 -8.94 10.72 29.53
CA LEU A 193 -7.68 11.25 29.00
C LEU A 193 -7.83 11.94 27.65
N PHE A 194 -8.72 11.43 26.79
CA PHE A 194 -9.01 12.01 25.48
C PHE A 194 -9.72 13.37 25.62
N ILE A 195 -10.73 13.47 26.49
CA ILE A 195 -11.43 14.74 26.73
C ILE A 195 -10.52 15.75 27.43
N ASP A 196 -9.73 15.33 28.42
CA ASP A 196 -8.76 16.21 29.11
C ASP A 196 -7.73 16.80 28.13
N ALA A 197 -7.23 15.99 27.19
CA ALA A 197 -6.31 16.45 26.15
C ALA A 197 -6.94 17.51 25.23
N LEU A 198 -8.22 17.38 24.90
CA LEU A 198 -8.95 18.35 24.08
C LEU A 198 -9.25 19.65 24.85
N GLN A 199 -9.65 19.55 26.12
CA GLN A 199 -10.00 20.71 26.95
C GLN A 199 -8.78 21.51 27.44
N SER A 200 -7.60 20.89 27.52
CA SER A 200 -6.38 21.52 28.04
C SER A 200 -5.63 22.41 27.03
N ASP A 201 -6.21 22.66 25.84
CA ASP A 201 -5.55 23.37 24.71
C ASP A 201 -4.18 22.74 24.33
N ASP A 202 -4.07 21.43 24.57
CA ASP A 202 -2.84 20.64 24.41
C ASP A 202 -2.66 20.17 22.95
N VAL A 203 -3.73 20.27 22.14
CA VAL A 203 -3.77 19.92 20.71
C VAL A 203 -3.51 21.15 19.86
N VAL A 204 -2.31 21.23 19.29
CA VAL A 204 -1.90 22.35 18.44
C VAL A 204 -1.96 21.97 16.97
N ARG A 205 -2.67 22.80 16.18
CA ARG A 205 -2.68 22.73 14.71
C ARG A 205 -1.78 23.82 14.13
N GLU A 206 -0.82 23.43 13.29
CA GLU A 206 0.03 24.36 12.54
C GLU A 206 -0.13 24.12 11.03
N THR A 207 -0.64 25.12 10.31
CA THR A 207 -0.73 25.11 8.85
C THR A 207 0.56 25.65 8.23
N VAL A 208 1.10 24.93 7.25
CA VAL A 208 2.39 25.23 6.62
C VAL A 208 2.21 25.42 5.12
N ASN A 209 2.21 26.68 4.69
CA ASN A 209 1.87 27.08 3.33
C ASN A 209 3.06 27.57 2.50
N SER A 210 4.21 27.85 3.14
CA SER A 210 5.41 28.36 2.46
C SER A 210 6.71 27.86 3.07
N ASP A 211 7.80 28.08 2.33
CA ASP A 211 9.16 27.76 2.77
C ASP A 211 9.57 28.47 4.05
N LYS A 212 9.13 29.72 4.20
CA LYS A 212 9.41 30.52 5.38
C LYS A 212 8.71 29.96 6.62
N ASP A 213 7.49 29.47 6.47
CA ASP A 213 6.70 28.92 7.58
C ASP A 213 7.37 27.66 8.13
N VAL A 214 7.82 26.77 7.23
CA VAL A 214 8.55 25.55 7.60
C VAL A 214 9.78 25.88 8.44
N MET A 215 10.62 26.82 7.99
CA MET A 215 11.88 27.17 8.68
C MET A 215 11.63 27.76 10.07
N ALA A 216 10.50 28.44 10.28
CA ALA A 216 10.11 28.96 11.60
C ALA A 216 9.65 27.86 12.58
N LEU A 217 9.31 26.67 12.06
CA LEU A 217 8.87 25.52 12.84
C LEU A 217 9.99 24.51 13.10
N LEU A 218 11.18 24.71 12.54
CA LEU A 218 12.31 23.81 12.76
C LEU A 218 13.00 24.09 14.10
N ASP A 219 13.53 23.03 14.70
CA ASP A 219 14.44 23.11 15.83
C ASP A 219 15.91 23.22 15.37
N THR A 220 16.83 23.16 16.33
CA THR A 220 18.27 23.26 16.07
C THR A 220 18.85 22.08 15.29
N GLN A 221 18.12 20.97 15.18
CA GLN A 221 18.51 19.76 14.43
C GLN A 221 17.84 19.72 13.04
N ALA A 222 17.16 20.79 12.64
CA ALA A 222 16.36 20.86 11.42
C ALA A 222 15.19 19.84 11.38
N GLU A 223 14.66 19.48 12.56
CA GLU A 223 13.44 18.69 12.70
C GLU A 223 12.25 19.59 13.04
N LEU A 224 11.01 19.16 12.76
CA LEU A 224 9.83 19.91 13.20
C LEU A 224 9.75 19.94 14.73
N LYS A 225 9.65 21.14 15.30
CA LYS A 225 9.56 21.38 16.73
C LYS A 225 8.16 21.01 17.27
N LEU A 226 8.10 19.97 18.10
CA LEU A 226 6.88 19.59 18.83
C LEU A 226 6.68 20.51 20.05
N ARG A 227 5.65 21.37 20.02
CA ARG A 227 5.39 22.40 21.05
C ARG A 227 4.60 21.84 22.22
N THR A 228 3.51 21.14 21.94
CA THR A 228 2.62 20.54 22.94
C THR A 228 2.66 19.01 22.84
N PRO A 229 1.97 18.26 23.71
CA PRO A 229 1.90 16.80 23.60
C PRO A 229 1.32 16.29 22.27
N PHE A 230 0.43 17.06 21.63
CA PHE A 230 -0.29 16.66 20.41
C PHE A 230 -0.11 17.74 19.33
N ASN A 231 0.58 17.41 18.23
CA ASN A 231 0.91 18.38 17.18
C ASN A 231 0.35 17.88 15.84
N ILE A 232 -0.53 18.66 15.21
CA ILE A 232 -1.13 18.37 13.91
C ILE A 232 -0.57 19.36 12.89
N TYR A 233 0.20 18.84 11.94
CA TYR A 233 0.76 19.63 10.85
C TYR A 233 -0.08 19.47 9.58
N VAL A 234 -0.53 20.59 9.01
CA VAL A 234 -1.32 20.60 7.78
C VAL A 234 -0.53 21.31 6.69
N GLY A 235 -0.25 20.65 5.56
CA GLY A 235 0.40 21.35 4.46
C GLY A 235 0.96 20.48 3.33
N GLY A 236 0.96 21.07 2.13
CA GLY A 236 1.54 20.48 0.93
C GLY A 236 3.07 20.42 0.98
N ASN A 237 3.70 21.50 1.44
CA ASN A 237 5.14 21.72 1.31
C ASN A 237 6.00 21.04 2.40
N ILE A 238 5.38 20.47 3.44
CA ILE A 238 6.10 19.83 4.54
C ILE A 238 6.87 18.60 4.04
N LEU A 239 6.27 17.83 3.11
CA LEU A 239 6.81 16.55 2.65
C LEU A 239 7.93 16.71 1.62
N ASP A 240 7.92 17.80 0.86
CA ASP A 240 8.81 18.03 -0.28
C ASP A 240 10.27 18.31 0.13
N ARG A 241 10.55 18.56 1.43
CA ARG A 241 11.78 19.22 1.90
C ARG A 241 12.84 18.34 2.57
N GLY A 242 12.63 17.04 2.70
CA GLY A 242 13.61 16.20 3.39
C GLY A 242 13.58 16.29 4.92
N ILE A 243 12.54 16.91 5.50
CA ILE A 243 12.47 17.25 6.91
C ILE A 243 12.05 16.04 7.74
N THR A 244 12.73 15.84 8.86
CA THR A 244 12.38 14.81 9.85
C THR A 244 11.27 15.31 10.75
N ILE A 245 10.28 14.44 10.99
CA ILE A 245 9.13 14.74 11.84
C ILE A 245 9.15 13.73 12.99
N PRO A 246 9.64 14.15 14.17
CA PRO A 246 9.84 13.22 15.27
C PRO A 246 8.49 12.69 15.79
N ASN A 247 8.47 11.42 16.18
CA ASN A 247 7.29 10.75 16.77
C ASN A 247 6.00 10.91 15.93
N LEU A 248 6.13 10.86 14.60
CA LEU A 248 4.99 10.80 13.69
C LEU A 248 4.26 9.46 13.88
N ILE A 249 2.99 9.50 14.28
CA ILE A 249 2.16 8.30 14.48
C ILE A 249 0.85 8.33 13.67
N ALA A 250 0.51 9.46 13.04
CA ALA A 250 -0.66 9.52 12.17
C ALA A 250 -0.32 10.28 10.89
N PHE A 251 -0.70 9.70 9.75
CA PHE A 251 -0.42 10.28 8.44
C PHE A 251 -1.66 10.19 7.57
N TYR A 252 -2.24 11.32 7.18
CA TYR A 252 -3.33 11.37 6.22
C TYR A 252 -2.80 11.85 4.88
N TYR A 253 -2.93 11.02 3.85
CA TYR A 253 -2.45 11.30 2.50
C TYR A 253 -3.56 11.15 1.47
N GLY A 254 -4.10 12.28 1.01
CA GLY A 254 -5.15 12.33 -0.01
C GLY A 254 -4.68 12.78 -1.39
N ARG A 255 -3.37 12.93 -1.59
CA ARG A 255 -2.80 13.27 -2.90
C ARG A 255 -2.89 12.07 -3.83
N ASN A 256 -3.75 12.15 -4.85
CA ASN A 256 -3.87 11.15 -5.92
C ASN A 256 -3.66 11.79 -7.31
N PRO A 257 -2.41 12.04 -7.74
CA PRO A 257 -2.07 12.54 -9.06
C PRO A 257 -2.30 11.45 -10.11
N ARG A 258 -2.87 11.83 -11.27
CA ARG A 258 -3.11 10.90 -12.39
C ARG A 258 -1.82 10.20 -12.85
N THR A 259 -0.71 10.94 -12.88
CA THR A 259 0.64 10.44 -13.15
C THR A 259 1.53 10.75 -11.95
N MET A 260 2.15 9.72 -11.36
CA MET A 260 3.10 9.88 -10.25
C MET A 260 4.45 9.31 -10.67
N GLN A 261 5.50 10.10 -10.50
CA GLN A 261 6.88 9.64 -10.61
C GLN A 261 7.26 8.96 -9.28
N ALA A 262 7.85 7.76 -9.32
CA ALA A 262 8.22 7.02 -8.09
C ALA A 262 9.15 7.82 -7.19
N ASP A 263 10.12 8.53 -7.78
CA ASP A 263 11.03 9.41 -7.05
C ASP A 263 10.26 10.44 -6.22
N THR A 264 9.19 11.02 -6.78
CA THR A 264 8.32 11.98 -6.08
C THR A 264 7.49 11.31 -4.98
N VAL A 265 6.98 10.10 -5.22
CA VAL A 265 6.20 9.36 -4.21
C VAL A 265 7.07 8.96 -3.01
N LEU A 266 8.27 8.47 -3.27
CA LEU A 266 9.21 8.07 -2.22
C LEU A 266 9.80 9.27 -1.49
N GLN A 267 10.04 10.39 -2.19
CA GLN A 267 10.38 11.66 -1.55
C GLN A 267 9.28 12.15 -0.60
N HIS A 268 8.01 11.81 -0.86
CA HIS A 268 6.89 12.11 0.03
C HIS A 268 6.55 11.01 1.04
N SER A 269 7.21 9.85 0.99
CA SER A 269 6.97 8.72 1.91
C SER A 269 7.59 8.97 3.29
N ARG A 270 7.24 10.11 3.89
CA ARG A 270 7.64 10.55 5.25
C ARG A 270 7.01 9.70 6.35
N MET A 271 6.12 8.77 5.98
CA MET A 271 5.63 7.72 6.88
C MET A 271 6.74 6.76 7.32
N TYR A 272 7.78 6.60 6.50
CA TYR A 272 8.97 5.83 6.84
C TYR A 272 9.87 6.60 7.81
N GLY A 273 10.48 5.87 8.75
CA GLY A 273 11.41 6.47 9.69
C GLY A 273 11.59 5.63 10.93
N ASN A 274 12.37 6.17 11.88
CA ASN A 274 12.61 5.51 13.15
C ASN A 274 11.35 5.55 14.03
N ARG A 275 10.91 4.39 14.51
CA ARG A 275 9.73 4.27 15.38
C ARG A 275 9.88 3.05 16.28
N SER A 276 9.58 3.22 17.57
CA SER A 276 9.58 2.10 18.50
C SER A 276 8.39 1.16 18.21
N ARG A 277 8.49 -0.12 18.59
CA ARG A 277 7.39 -1.10 18.48
C ARG A 277 6.06 -0.58 19.09
N PRO A 278 6.03 -0.01 20.31
CA PRO A 278 4.80 0.56 20.85
C PRO A 278 4.26 1.77 20.07
N ASP A 279 5.14 2.61 19.52
CA ASP A 279 4.70 3.74 18.68
C ASP A 279 4.15 3.24 17.33
N LEU A 280 4.73 2.17 16.77
CA LEU A 280 4.24 1.49 15.56
C LEU A 280 2.84 0.91 15.78
N ALA A 281 2.60 0.28 16.94
CA ALA A 281 1.32 -0.33 17.28
C ALA A 281 0.15 0.65 17.25
N VAL A 282 0.37 1.93 17.55
CA VAL A 282 -0.66 2.98 17.49
C VAL A 282 -0.62 3.79 16.19
N THR A 283 0.28 3.45 15.25
CA THR A 283 0.47 4.25 14.04
C THR A 283 -0.60 3.96 13.00
N ARG A 284 -1.09 5.00 12.31
CA ARG A 284 -2.04 4.87 11.19
C ARG A 284 -1.64 5.71 9.99
N PHE A 285 -1.82 5.13 8.82
CA PHE A 285 -1.67 5.73 7.51
C PHE A 285 -3.00 5.70 6.76
N TYR A 286 -3.63 6.87 6.65
CA TYR A 286 -4.92 7.08 6.00
C TYR A 286 -4.69 7.47 4.55
N THR A 287 -5.14 6.64 3.60
CA THR A 287 -5.01 6.95 2.18
C THR A 287 -6.05 6.20 1.34
N SER A 288 -6.22 6.57 0.07
CA SER A 288 -7.14 5.83 -0.81
C SER A 288 -6.51 4.55 -1.32
N GLN A 289 -7.37 3.62 -1.75
CA GLN A 289 -6.93 2.35 -2.31
C GLN A 289 -5.97 2.56 -3.49
N GLY A 290 -6.27 3.50 -4.38
CA GLY A 290 -5.42 3.81 -5.53
C GLY A 290 -4.01 4.32 -5.16
N VAL A 291 -3.86 5.05 -4.04
CA VAL A 291 -2.54 5.49 -3.56
C VAL A 291 -1.80 4.35 -2.87
N TYR A 292 -2.49 3.61 -2.00
CA TYR A 292 -1.94 2.41 -1.36
C TYR A 292 -1.38 1.44 -2.41
N ASP A 293 -2.16 1.17 -3.45
CA ASP A 293 -1.80 0.26 -4.54
C ASP A 293 -0.50 0.67 -5.23
N ARG A 294 -0.32 1.97 -5.49
CA ARG A 294 0.90 2.51 -6.11
C ARG A 294 2.09 2.41 -5.17
N LEU A 295 1.91 2.74 -3.88
CA LEU A 295 2.97 2.63 -2.87
C LEU A 295 3.41 1.17 -2.67
N PHE A 296 2.47 0.23 -2.68
CA PHE A 296 2.75 -1.20 -2.64
C PHE A 296 3.63 -1.64 -3.83
N THR A 297 3.28 -1.24 -5.06
CA THR A 297 4.07 -1.52 -6.26
C THR A 297 5.46 -0.91 -6.18
N ILE A 298 5.56 0.34 -5.71
CA ILE A 298 6.86 1.02 -5.54
C ILE A 298 7.72 0.31 -4.48
N ASN A 299 7.13 -0.15 -3.37
CA ASN A 299 7.88 -0.92 -2.37
C ASN A 299 8.40 -2.25 -2.94
N GLY A 300 7.57 -2.96 -3.71
CA GLY A 300 8.02 -4.19 -4.37
C GLY A 300 9.16 -3.94 -5.36
N PHE A 301 9.11 -2.81 -6.08
CA PHE A 301 10.19 -2.37 -6.97
C PHE A 301 11.49 -2.06 -6.18
N GLU A 302 11.38 -1.35 -5.06
CA GLU A 302 12.51 -1.05 -4.17
C GLU A 302 13.18 -2.31 -3.62
N ASN A 303 12.38 -3.28 -3.20
CA ASN A 303 12.88 -4.53 -2.67
C ASN A 303 13.58 -5.37 -3.74
N ALA A 304 13.01 -5.45 -4.95
CA ALA A 304 13.65 -6.15 -6.06
C ALA A 304 15.01 -5.51 -6.42
N LEU A 305 15.09 -4.18 -6.39
CA LEU A 305 16.36 -3.47 -6.58
C LEU A 305 17.36 -3.78 -5.47
N ARG A 306 16.94 -3.70 -4.21
CA ARG A 306 17.79 -4.00 -3.05
C ARG A 306 18.33 -5.43 -3.12
N GLU A 307 17.48 -6.41 -3.38
CA GLU A 307 17.86 -7.82 -3.50
C GLU A 307 18.86 -8.04 -4.65
N ALA A 308 18.68 -7.36 -5.78
CA ALA A 308 19.64 -7.40 -6.89
C ALA A 308 21.02 -6.84 -6.50
N PHE A 309 21.08 -5.82 -5.62
CA PHE A 309 22.34 -5.33 -5.07
C PHE A 309 22.97 -6.32 -4.08
N GLU A 310 22.18 -6.89 -3.17
CA GLU A 310 22.65 -7.85 -2.15
C GLU A 310 23.21 -9.14 -2.77
N THR A 311 22.57 -9.64 -3.83
CA THR A 311 22.95 -10.89 -4.52
C THR A 311 24.08 -10.73 -5.54
N GLY A 312 24.53 -9.50 -5.81
CA GLY A 312 25.52 -9.24 -6.86
C GLY A 312 24.96 -9.27 -8.29
N ALA A 313 23.65 -9.50 -8.47
CA ALA A 313 22.99 -9.46 -9.78
C ALA A 313 23.02 -8.07 -10.43
N HIS A 314 23.35 -7.01 -9.67
CA HIS A 314 23.50 -5.64 -10.17
C HIS A 314 24.55 -5.49 -11.30
N ASP A 315 25.57 -6.36 -11.36
CA ASP A 315 26.55 -6.36 -12.46
C ASP A 315 25.88 -6.67 -13.81
N ARG A 316 24.74 -7.37 -13.82
CA ARG A 316 23.92 -7.62 -15.02
C ARG A 316 22.81 -6.58 -15.24
N GLY A 317 22.57 -5.71 -14.27
CA GLY A 317 21.49 -4.73 -14.24
C GLY A 317 20.12 -5.36 -13.99
N VAL A 318 19.20 -4.64 -13.33
CA VAL A 318 17.79 -5.03 -13.31
C VAL A 318 17.25 -4.95 -14.73
N VAL A 319 16.89 -6.10 -15.30
CA VAL A 319 16.34 -6.20 -16.65
C VAL A 319 14.89 -5.76 -16.61
N PHE A 320 14.56 -4.69 -17.35
CA PHE A 320 13.18 -4.31 -17.57
C PHE A 320 12.62 -5.15 -18.70
N ILE A 321 11.58 -5.90 -18.39
CA ILE A 321 10.96 -6.82 -19.32
C ILE A 321 9.64 -6.23 -19.78
N GLN A 322 9.48 -6.09 -21.09
CA GLN A 322 8.24 -5.62 -21.69
C GLN A 322 7.60 -6.67 -22.59
N THR A 323 6.28 -6.76 -22.56
CA THR A 323 5.49 -7.43 -23.59
C THR A 323 5.32 -6.56 -24.84
N ASP A 324 5.69 -7.09 -26.00
CA ASP A 324 5.34 -6.51 -27.30
C ASP A 324 3.85 -6.79 -27.64
N PRO A 325 3.27 -6.15 -28.69
CA PRO A 325 1.87 -6.41 -29.10
C PRO A 325 1.57 -7.87 -29.50
N LEU A 326 2.59 -8.71 -29.65
CA LEU A 326 2.50 -10.14 -29.91
C LEU A 326 2.79 -10.96 -28.63
N GLN A 327 2.69 -10.33 -27.46
CA GLN A 327 2.97 -10.86 -26.12
C GLN A 327 4.37 -11.45 -25.93
N ARG A 328 5.35 -11.04 -26.75
CA ARG A 328 6.74 -11.46 -26.54
C ARG A 328 7.45 -10.55 -25.57
N VAL A 329 8.12 -11.17 -24.63
CA VAL A 329 8.98 -10.59 -23.62
C VAL A 329 10.27 -10.08 -24.24
N ARG A 330 10.60 -8.80 -24.04
CA ARG A 330 11.83 -8.15 -24.54
C ARG A 330 12.43 -7.20 -23.50
N PRO A 331 13.78 -7.09 -23.42
CA PRO A 331 14.42 -6.06 -22.63
C PRO A 331 14.06 -4.63 -23.10
N CYS A 332 13.79 -3.71 -22.18
CA CYS A 332 13.51 -2.30 -22.50
C CYS A 332 14.30 -1.33 -21.60
N ALA A 333 14.34 -0.05 -21.99
CA ALA A 333 15.06 0.97 -21.22
C ALA A 333 14.18 1.52 -20.07
N PRO A 334 14.72 1.75 -18.88
CA PRO A 334 13.93 2.08 -17.68
C PRO A 334 13.18 3.40 -17.78
N ASN A 335 13.78 4.40 -18.45
CA ASN A 335 13.16 5.70 -18.66
C ASN A 335 11.90 5.65 -19.52
N LYS A 336 11.66 4.52 -20.19
CA LYS A 336 10.47 4.28 -20.97
C LYS A 336 9.37 3.58 -20.16
N VAL A 337 9.62 3.11 -18.94
CA VAL A 337 8.65 2.29 -18.20
C VAL A 337 7.68 3.14 -17.38
N MET A 338 6.38 2.89 -17.53
CA MET A 338 5.35 3.53 -16.70
C MET A 338 5.15 2.74 -15.40
N LEU A 339 5.48 3.34 -14.26
CA LEU A 339 5.35 2.73 -12.93
C LEU A 339 3.92 2.30 -12.57
N SER A 340 2.89 2.87 -13.19
CA SER A 340 1.51 2.39 -12.99
C SER A 340 1.27 0.99 -13.56
N SER A 341 2.16 0.52 -14.43
CA SER A 341 2.00 -0.66 -15.26
C SER A 341 3.24 -1.57 -15.14
N VAL A 342 3.82 -1.60 -13.94
CA VAL A 342 4.91 -2.52 -13.59
C VAL A 342 4.50 -3.51 -12.52
N VAL A 343 5.05 -4.71 -12.60
CA VAL A 343 4.93 -5.76 -11.60
C VAL A 343 6.35 -6.18 -11.19
N PRO A 344 6.68 -6.11 -9.88
CA PRO A 344 7.97 -6.57 -9.40
C PRO A 344 8.02 -8.10 -9.45
N VAL A 345 9.11 -8.63 -10.02
CA VAL A 345 9.41 -10.05 -10.06
C VAL A 345 10.47 -10.34 -9.02
N ARG A 346 10.17 -11.29 -8.13
CA ARG A 346 11.07 -11.78 -7.08
C ARG A 346 10.81 -13.25 -6.80
N PRO A 347 11.78 -13.97 -6.21
CA PRO A 347 11.57 -15.32 -5.68
C PRO A 347 10.26 -15.47 -4.91
N ASN A 348 9.43 -16.43 -5.32
CA ASN A 348 8.12 -16.71 -4.71
C ASN A 348 7.15 -15.50 -4.62
N GLY A 349 7.40 -14.42 -5.39
CA GLY A 349 6.48 -13.31 -5.52
C GLY A 349 5.16 -13.76 -6.13
N MET A 350 4.04 -13.18 -5.66
CA MET A 350 2.71 -13.51 -6.14
C MET A 350 2.07 -12.33 -6.86
N VAL A 351 1.33 -12.65 -7.92
CA VAL A 351 0.58 -11.72 -8.75
C VAL A 351 -0.86 -12.20 -8.79
N LEU A 352 -1.78 -11.37 -8.31
CA LEU A 352 -3.19 -11.71 -8.14
C LEU A 352 -4.08 -10.46 -8.16
N PRO A 353 -5.33 -10.56 -8.67
CA PRO A 353 -6.29 -9.47 -8.58
C PRO A 353 -6.73 -9.27 -7.14
N THR A 354 -6.92 -8.02 -6.73
CA THR A 354 -7.48 -7.61 -5.42
C THR A 354 -8.38 -6.40 -5.61
N GLY A 355 -9.28 -6.12 -4.66
CA GLY A 355 -10.15 -4.93 -4.74
C GLY A 355 -11.26 -5.03 -5.79
N PHE A 356 -11.51 -6.22 -6.34
CA PHE A 356 -12.57 -6.46 -7.32
C PHE A 356 -13.91 -6.78 -6.65
N GLN A 357 -14.97 -6.74 -7.46
CA GLN A 357 -16.24 -7.42 -7.25
C GLN A 357 -16.44 -8.47 -8.36
N THR A 358 -17.28 -9.47 -8.12
CA THR A 358 -17.68 -10.42 -9.16
C THR A 358 -18.92 -9.94 -9.90
N ILE A 359 -18.95 -10.22 -11.21
CA ILE A 359 -20.13 -9.95 -12.05
C ILE A 359 -21.33 -10.79 -11.59
N ARG A 360 -22.52 -10.48 -12.12
CA ARG A 360 -23.79 -11.08 -11.66
C ARG A 360 -24.56 -11.78 -12.77
N GLY A 361 -25.45 -12.70 -12.37
CA GLY A 361 -26.50 -13.23 -13.23
C GLY A 361 -26.00 -14.19 -14.31
N ARG A 362 -26.62 -14.12 -15.50
CA ARG A 362 -26.38 -15.10 -16.57
C ARG A 362 -24.96 -15.06 -17.13
N ALA A 363 -24.35 -13.87 -17.20
CA ALA A 363 -22.97 -13.71 -17.64
C ALA A 363 -21.99 -14.44 -16.69
N MET A 364 -22.19 -14.29 -15.37
CA MET A 364 -21.41 -15.01 -14.36
C MET A 364 -21.51 -16.52 -14.51
N ALA A 365 -22.74 -17.04 -14.67
CA ALA A 365 -22.95 -18.48 -14.81
C ALA A 365 -22.30 -19.05 -16.08
N ALA A 366 -22.34 -18.32 -17.19
CA ALA A 366 -21.72 -18.72 -18.44
C ALA A 366 -20.18 -18.73 -18.33
N ALA A 367 -19.60 -17.69 -17.73
CA ALA A 367 -18.15 -17.61 -17.52
C ALA A 367 -17.66 -18.70 -16.55
N GLN A 368 -18.38 -18.96 -15.44
CA GLN A 368 -18.04 -20.06 -14.53
C GLN A 368 -18.09 -21.43 -15.21
N ALA A 369 -19.10 -21.69 -16.05
CA ALA A 369 -19.16 -22.95 -16.80
C ALA A 369 -17.97 -23.12 -17.77
N LYS A 370 -17.50 -22.03 -18.38
CA LYS A 370 -16.28 -22.02 -19.21
C LYS A 370 -15.05 -22.34 -18.38
N ILE A 371 -14.91 -21.71 -17.21
CA ILE A 371 -13.78 -21.94 -16.29
C ILE A 371 -13.78 -23.38 -15.77
N ASP A 372 -14.93 -23.89 -15.30
CA ASP A 372 -15.04 -25.25 -14.77
C ASP A 372 -14.70 -26.32 -15.83
N ALA A 373 -14.98 -26.06 -17.11
CA ALA A 373 -14.57 -26.94 -18.21
C ALA A 373 -13.05 -26.92 -18.46
N LEU A 374 -12.38 -25.82 -18.13
CA LEU A 374 -10.92 -25.68 -18.25
C LEU A 374 -10.17 -26.24 -17.04
N ILE A 375 -10.82 -26.43 -15.90
CA ILE A 375 -10.20 -26.97 -14.69
C ILE A 375 -10.29 -28.50 -14.67
N ASP A 376 -9.14 -29.18 -14.64
CA ASP A 376 -9.12 -30.63 -14.48
C ASP A 376 -9.50 -31.02 -13.04
N PRO A 377 -10.48 -31.93 -12.83
CA PRO A 377 -10.87 -32.38 -11.50
C PRO A 377 -9.71 -32.95 -10.67
N ARG A 378 -8.64 -33.45 -11.31
CA ARG A 378 -7.43 -33.96 -10.63
C ARG A 378 -6.60 -32.87 -9.95
N TRP A 379 -6.80 -31.61 -10.31
CA TRP A 379 -6.11 -30.48 -9.69
C TRP A 379 -6.79 -30.03 -8.39
N ILE A 380 -8.08 -30.35 -8.22
CA ILE A 380 -8.92 -29.84 -7.14
C ILE A 380 -8.62 -30.58 -5.84
N ASN A 381 -8.22 -29.83 -4.81
CA ASN A 381 -7.86 -30.33 -3.48
C ASN A 381 -6.77 -31.42 -3.55
N ALA A 382 -5.89 -31.34 -4.55
CA ALA A 382 -4.78 -32.26 -4.72
C ALA A 382 -3.69 -32.03 -3.64
N ALA A 383 -2.97 -33.09 -3.28
CA ALA A 383 -1.90 -33.01 -2.28
C ALA A 383 -0.64 -32.27 -2.78
N GLY A 384 -0.52 -32.09 -4.10
CA GLY A 384 0.63 -31.45 -4.73
C GLY A 384 0.27 -30.88 -6.09
N PHE A 385 1.27 -30.29 -6.72
CA PHE A 385 1.15 -29.66 -8.01
C PHE A 385 0.91 -30.66 -9.16
N ALA A 386 0.06 -30.27 -10.11
CA ALA A 386 -0.09 -30.93 -11.40
C ALA A 386 0.56 -30.09 -12.51
N GLU A 387 0.85 -30.69 -13.66
CA GLU A 387 1.33 -29.95 -14.84
C GLU A 387 0.18 -29.21 -15.54
N LEU A 388 0.50 -28.01 -16.04
CA LEU A 388 -0.40 -27.15 -16.80
C LEU A 388 0.37 -26.54 -17.98
N ASP A 389 -0.13 -26.73 -19.19
CA ASP A 389 0.45 -26.08 -20.36
C ASP A 389 0.11 -24.58 -20.38
N ARG A 390 1.03 -23.78 -20.95
CA ARG A 390 0.89 -22.32 -21.07
C ARG A 390 -0.41 -21.88 -21.74
N ALA A 391 -0.81 -22.52 -22.84
CA ALA A 391 -1.99 -22.10 -23.59
C ALA A 391 -3.26 -22.22 -22.75
N ARG A 392 -3.42 -23.36 -22.07
CA ARG A 392 -4.53 -23.58 -21.14
C ARG A 392 -4.48 -22.64 -19.94
N ALA A 393 -3.30 -22.29 -19.44
CA ALA A 393 -3.16 -21.29 -18.38
C ALA A 393 -3.72 -19.93 -18.81
N ILE A 394 -3.38 -19.46 -20.02
CA ILE A 394 -3.89 -18.20 -20.57
C ILE A 394 -5.41 -18.26 -20.77
N GLU A 395 -5.94 -19.37 -21.31
CA GLU A 395 -7.40 -19.55 -21.47
C GLU A 395 -8.16 -19.48 -20.14
N ILE A 396 -7.59 -20.04 -19.07
CA ILE A 396 -8.15 -19.95 -17.71
C ILE A 396 -8.15 -18.50 -17.24
N ILE A 397 -7.04 -17.77 -17.41
CA ILE A 397 -6.95 -16.36 -17.01
C ILE A 397 -7.95 -15.49 -17.78
N ASP A 398 -8.06 -15.67 -19.10
CA ASP A 398 -9.02 -14.95 -19.94
C ASP A 398 -10.47 -15.17 -19.48
N ALA A 399 -10.83 -16.43 -19.19
CA ALA A 399 -12.16 -16.76 -18.71
C ALA A 399 -12.45 -16.20 -17.30
N ILE A 400 -11.43 -16.09 -16.45
CA ILE A 400 -11.56 -15.51 -15.11
C ILE A 400 -11.64 -13.99 -15.16
N GLU A 401 -10.89 -13.32 -16.03
CA GLU A 401 -10.95 -11.86 -16.20
C GLU A 401 -12.39 -11.41 -16.48
N GLU A 402 -13.12 -12.16 -17.32
CA GLU A 402 -14.54 -11.90 -17.64
C GLU A 402 -15.45 -11.93 -16.39
N THR A 403 -15.00 -12.48 -15.26
CA THR A 403 -15.80 -12.63 -14.03
C THR A 403 -15.63 -11.49 -13.01
N MET A 404 -14.69 -10.58 -13.24
CA MET A 404 -14.28 -9.57 -12.26
C MET A 404 -14.53 -8.14 -12.76
N GLU A 405 -15.06 -7.30 -11.88
CA GLU A 405 -15.27 -5.86 -12.07
C GLU A 405 -14.45 -5.08 -11.03
N PHE A 406 -13.83 -3.99 -11.45
CA PHE A 406 -13.02 -3.13 -10.58
C PHE A 406 -13.64 -1.74 -10.52
N ASP A 407 -13.85 -1.23 -9.30
CA ASP A 407 -14.45 0.10 -9.10
C ASP A 407 -13.43 1.22 -9.40
N ASP A 408 -12.17 1.03 -9.00
CA ASP A 408 -11.14 2.07 -9.01
C ASP A 408 -9.96 1.75 -9.95
N THR A 409 -9.13 0.77 -9.57
CA THR A 409 -7.90 0.40 -10.29
C THR A 409 -8.05 -1.02 -10.82
N GLU A 410 -8.03 -1.16 -12.14
CA GLU A 410 -8.04 -2.46 -12.79
C GLU A 410 -6.76 -3.25 -12.47
N PHE A 411 -6.91 -4.57 -12.37
CA PHE A 411 -5.76 -5.46 -12.28
C PHE A 411 -5.05 -5.54 -13.63
N GLU A 412 -3.72 -5.51 -13.62
CA GLU A 412 -2.88 -5.58 -14.83
C GLU A 412 -2.83 -7.04 -15.36
N TRP A 413 -3.93 -7.50 -15.95
CA TRP A 413 -4.05 -8.87 -16.50
C TRP A 413 -2.99 -9.17 -17.56
N ASP A 414 -2.64 -8.19 -18.39
CA ASP A 414 -1.55 -8.32 -19.37
C ASP A 414 -0.21 -8.60 -18.71
N ALA A 415 0.03 -8.11 -17.49
CA ALA A 415 1.25 -8.41 -16.75
C ALA A 415 1.26 -9.87 -16.30
N MET A 416 0.13 -10.37 -15.80
CA MET A 416 0.00 -11.78 -15.42
C MET A 416 0.22 -12.70 -16.63
N ARG A 417 -0.38 -12.40 -17.79
CA ARG A 417 -0.16 -13.14 -19.05
C ARG A 417 1.30 -13.11 -19.47
N GLY A 418 1.89 -11.91 -19.50
CA GLY A 418 3.29 -11.71 -19.85
C GLY A 418 4.26 -12.43 -18.92
N LEU A 419 3.92 -12.56 -17.63
CA LEU A 419 4.68 -13.33 -16.65
C LEU A 419 4.52 -14.84 -16.81
N ILE A 420 3.32 -15.33 -17.14
CA ILE A 420 3.10 -16.73 -17.52
C ILE A 420 4.01 -17.08 -18.70
N ASP A 421 4.05 -16.23 -19.71
CA ASP A 421 4.90 -16.39 -20.90
C ASP A 421 6.39 -16.33 -20.54
N TYR A 422 6.79 -15.34 -19.75
CA TYR A 422 8.18 -15.19 -19.32
C TYR A 422 8.71 -16.41 -18.56
N TYR A 423 7.95 -16.91 -17.58
CA TYR A 423 8.38 -18.01 -16.74
C TYR A 423 8.29 -19.38 -17.42
N SER A 424 7.39 -19.55 -18.40
CA SER A 424 7.19 -20.84 -19.08
C SER A 424 8.06 -21.04 -20.32
N ASP A 425 8.48 -19.96 -21.00
CA ASP A 425 9.12 -20.01 -22.33
C ASP A 425 10.53 -19.41 -22.35
N VAL A 426 10.73 -18.26 -21.68
CA VAL A 426 11.94 -17.42 -21.90
C VAL A 426 13.07 -17.71 -20.91
N ARG A 427 12.75 -18.17 -19.70
CA ARG A 427 13.76 -18.52 -18.69
C ARG A 427 14.28 -19.95 -18.93
N ASP A 428 15.56 -20.07 -19.26
CA ASP A 428 16.35 -21.32 -19.31
C ASP A 428 15.91 -22.41 -20.30
N GLY A 429 15.20 -22.04 -21.38
CA GLY A 429 14.72 -23.03 -22.37
C GLY A 429 13.59 -23.90 -21.82
N GLY A 430 12.66 -23.26 -21.11
CA GLY A 430 11.51 -23.88 -20.47
C GLY A 430 10.73 -24.82 -21.39
N ASP A 431 10.09 -25.83 -20.79
CA ASP A 431 9.29 -26.83 -21.50
C ASP A 431 7.89 -26.33 -21.90
N GLY A 432 7.63 -25.02 -21.73
CA GLY A 432 6.33 -24.40 -21.98
C GLY A 432 5.28 -24.71 -20.90
N ASN A 433 5.66 -25.35 -19.80
CA ASN A 433 4.72 -25.80 -18.78
C ASN A 433 4.90 -25.05 -17.45
N LEU A 434 3.78 -24.88 -16.78
CA LEU A 434 3.64 -24.39 -15.41
C LEU A 434 3.18 -25.54 -14.52
N VAL A 435 3.12 -25.27 -13.23
CA VAL A 435 2.40 -26.13 -12.29
C VAL A 435 1.09 -25.49 -11.84
N VAL A 436 0.08 -26.30 -11.54
CA VAL A 436 -1.24 -25.85 -11.10
C VAL A 436 -1.69 -26.57 -9.84
N LEU A 437 -2.41 -25.83 -8.99
CA LEU A 437 -3.15 -26.38 -7.85
C LEU A 437 -4.49 -25.66 -7.76
N ALA A 438 -5.57 -26.39 -7.51
CA ALA A 438 -6.89 -25.81 -7.31
C ALA A 438 -7.45 -26.18 -5.94
N GLU A 439 -8.13 -25.27 -5.26
CA GLU A 439 -8.82 -25.54 -3.99
C GLU A 439 -10.25 -25.00 -4.04
N THR A 440 -11.20 -25.74 -3.46
CA THR A 440 -12.63 -25.37 -3.41
C THR A 440 -13.15 -25.24 -1.98
N GLY A 441 -14.36 -24.68 -1.83
CA GLY A 441 -15.02 -24.53 -0.53
C GLY A 441 -14.47 -23.40 0.33
N ARG A 442 -13.71 -22.47 -0.27
CA ARG A 442 -13.14 -21.33 0.43
C ARG A 442 -14.19 -20.25 0.67
N ARG A 443 -14.02 -19.53 1.78
CA ARG A 443 -15.03 -18.61 2.32
C ARG A 443 -14.42 -17.27 2.75
N LEU A 444 -13.51 -16.74 1.94
CA LEU A 444 -12.89 -15.45 2.18
C LEU A 444 -13.92 -14.33 1.97
N THR A 445 -13.98 -13.36 2.88
CA THR A 445 -14.85 -12.18 2.75
C THR A 445 -14.20 -11.15 1.82
N LYS A 446 -15.01 -10.29 1.18
CA LYS A 446 -14.50 -9.17 0.37
C LYS A 446 -13.59 -8.24 1.19
N GLY A 447 -13.92 -8.00 2.46
CA GLY A 447 -13.09 -7.20 3.36
C GLY A 447 -11.71 -7.83 3.64
N GLY A 448 -11.65 -9.16 3.76
CA GLY A 448 -10.39 -9.90 3.98
C GLY A 448 -9.59 -10.18 2.70
N SER A 449 -10.00 -9.60 1.57
CA SER A 449 -9.52 -9.94 0.24
C SER A 449 -8.52 -8.92 -0.33
N GLY A 450 -8.13 -7.92 0.47
CA GLY A 450 -7.28 -6.79 0.05
C GLY A 450 -5.77 -7.02 0.17
N ASP A 451 -5.34 -8.18 0.68
CA ASP A 451 -3.92 -8.48 0.86
C ASP A 451 -3.21 -8.76 -0.47
N LYS A 452 -2.59 -7.72 -1.02
CA LYS A 452 -1.82 -7.78 -2.26
C LYS A 452 -0.57 -8.66 -2.19
N SER A 453 -0.11 -9.06 -1.00
CA SER A 453 0.96 -10.06 -0.92
C SER A 453 0.48 -11.45 -1.33
N GLY A 454 -0.84 -11.71 -1.31
CA GLY A 454 -1.46 -13.02 -1.56
C GLY A 454 -1.32 -14.02 -0.41
N ARG A 455 -0.56 -13.70 0.64
CA ARG A 455 -0.22 -14.64 1.71
C ARG A 455 -1.42 -15.01 2.56
N SER A 456 -2.28 -14.06 2.92
CA SER A 456 -3.52 -14.34 3.66
C SER A 456 -4.57 -15.01 2.77
N ILE A 457 -4.62 -14.63 1.48
CA ILE A 457 -5.57 -15.19 0.50
C ILE A 457 -5.28 -16.68 0.25
N LEU A 458 -4.00 -17.07 0.14
CA LEU A 458 -3.59 -18.49 0.08
C LEU A 458 -3.98 -19.27 1.35
N GLY A 459 -3.96 -18.61 2.51
CA GLY A 459 -4.09 -19.29 3.80
C GLY A 459 -2.83 -20.09 4.17
N THR A 460 -2.72 -20.47 5.44
CA THR A 460 -1.51 -21.09 6.00
C THR A 460 -1.17 -22.44 5.36
N ALA A 461 -2.18 -23.26 5.03
CA ALA A 461 -1.98 -24.60 4.48
C ALA A 461 -1.34 -24.62 3.09
N LEU A 462 -1.78 -23.75 2.16
CA LEU A 462 -1.17 -23.68 0.83
C LEU A 462 0.13 -22.88 0.82
N ARG A 463 0.32 -21.95 1.77
CA ARG A 463 1.50 -21.07 1.83
C ARG A 463 2.81 -21.87 1.84
N SER A 464 2.89 -22.96 2.60
CA SER A 464 4.10 -23.81 2.66
C SER A 464 4.44 -24.49 1.34
N THR A 465 3.42 -24.90 0.57
CA THR A 465 3.60 -25.61 -0.70
C THR A 465 3.92 -24.63 -1.83
N VAL A 466 3.21 -23.50 -1.88
CA VAL A 466 3.37 -22.50 -2.96
C VAL A 466 4.67 -21.72 -2.80
N MET A 467 5.09 -21.44 -1.57
CA MET A 467 6.31 -20.69 -1.26
C MET A 467 7.52 -21.60 -0.97
N ASP A 468 7.48 -22.87 -1.38
CA ASP A 468 8.61 -23.80 -1.20
C ASP A 468 9.86 -23.24 -1.90
N PRO A 469 10.98 -23.02 -1.18
CA PRO A 469 12.24 -22.57 -1.78
C PRO A 469 12.79 -23.48 -2.88
N GLY A 470 12.38 -24.75 -2.92
CA GLY A 470 12.79 -25.72 -3.95
C GLY A 470 11.98 -25.66 -5.25
N ARG A 471 10.95 -24.81 -5.35
CA ARG A 471 10.06 -24.77 -6.53
C ARG A 471 10.71 -24.00 -7.69
N SER A 472 11.06 -24.70 -8.76
CA SER A 472 11.64 -24.12 -9.98
C SER A 472 10.63 -23.73 -11.07
N LYS A 473 9.43 -24.30 -11.06
CA LYS A 473 8.37 -23.97 -12.03
C LYS A 473 7.43 -22.88 -11.50
N PRO A 474 6.92 -21.97 -12.35
CA PRO A 474 5.87 -21.02 -11.96
C PRO A 474 4.59 -21.79 -11.61
N ALA A 475 3.85 -21.31 -10.60
CA ALA A 475 2.63 -21.95 -10.14
C ALA A 475 1.39 -21.08 -10.39
N LEU A 476 0.37 -21.63 -11.03
CA LEU A 476 -0.98 -21.06 -11.08
C LEU A 476 -1.83 -21.72 -9.99
N VAL A 477 -2.19 -20.97 -8.95
CA VAL A 477 -3.08 -21.43 -7.89
C VAL A 477 -4.47 -20.88 -8.13
N LEU A 478 -5.48 -21.76 -8.16
CA LEU A 478 -6.87 -21.44 -8.44
C LEU A 478 -7.71 -21.67 -7.18
N LEU A 479 -8.28 -20.61 -6.61
CA LEU A 479 -9.03 -20.68 -5.37
C LEU A 479 -10.52 -20.41 -5.62
N GLN A 480 -11.37 -21.42 -5.53
CA GLN A 480 -12.81 -21.25 -5.64
C GLN A 480 -13.39 -20.74 -4.32
N GLN A 481 -13.99 -19.56 -4.36
CA GLN A 481 -14.74 -18.98 -3.24
C GLN A 481 -16.23 -19.28 -3.38
N GLU A 482 -16.92 -19.47 -2.24
CA GLU A 482 -18.38 -19.59 -2.21
C GLU A 482 -19.09 -18.30 -2.64
N GLY A 483 -18.44 -17.14 -2.44
CA GLY A 483 -18.85 -15.87 -3.03
C GLY A 483 -20.23 -15.39 -2.59
N THR A 484 -20.64 -15.65 -1.36
CA THR A 484 -21.99 -15.32 -0.88
C THR A 484 -22.15 -13.82 -0.62
N LYS A 485 -23.41 -13.34 -0.58
CA LYS A 485 -23.70 -11.91 -0.32
C LYS A 485 -23.33 -11.50 1.10
N GLU A 486 -23.47 -12.42 2.05
CA GLU A 486 -23.09 -12.22 3.46
C GLU A 486 -21.58 -11.99 3.60
N GLN A 487 -20.79 -12.53 2.66
CA GLN A 487 -19.34 -12.32 2.58
C GLN A 487 -18.96 -11.03 1.82
N GLY A 488 -19.93 -10.26 1.33
CA GLY A 488 -19.71 -9.02 0.57
C GLY A 488 -19.54 -9.20 -0.94
N TRP A 489 -19.76 -10.40 -1.47
CA TRP A 489 -19.65 -10.73 -2.89
C TRP A 489 -21.00 -10.66 -3.62
N SER A 490 -21.03 -11.04 -4.89
CA SER A 490 -22.24 -11.00 -5.74
C SER A 490 -23.31 -12.05 -5.40
N GLY A 491 -22.95 -13.13 -4.69
CA GLY A 491 -23.81 -14.28 -4.44
C GLY A 491 -23.56 -15.47 -5.37
N HIS A 492 -22.45 -15.50 -6.10
CA HIS A 492 -22.06 -16.60 -6.98
C HIS A 492 -20.67 -17.14 -6.59
N LYS A 493 -20.46 -18.45 -6.75
CA LYS A 493 -19.13 -19.03 -6.68
C LYS A 493 -18.24 -18.45 -7.76
N PHE A 494 -16.95 -18.28 -7.47
CA PHE A 494 -15.98 -17.78 -8.42
C PHE A 494 -14.59 -18.35 -8.19
N TRP A 495 -13.79 -18.42 -9.25
CA TRP A 495 -12.39 -18.84 -9.20
C TRP A 495 -11.47 -17.62 -9.14
N TRP A 496 -10.53 -17.64 -8.21
CA TRP A 496 -9.53 -16.58 -8.02
C TRP A 496 -8.16 -17.08 -8.45
N PRO A 497 -7.47 -16.45 -9.42
CA PRO A 497 -6.17 -16.86 -9.89
C PRO A 497 -5.04 -16.17 -9.11
N ILE A 498 -4.03 -16.94 -8.72
CA ILE A 498 -2.80 -16.44 -8.11
C ILE A 498 -1.63 -17.04 -8.88
N LEU A 499 -0.83 -16.19 -9.52
CA LEU A 499 0.41 -16.61 -10.18
C LEU A 499 1.57 -16.42 -9.21
N ALA A 500 2.26 -17.51 -8.84
CA ALA A 500 3.45 -17.49 -8.00
C ALA A 500 4.72 -17.72 -8.84
N ALA A 501 5.63 -16.75 -8.81
CA ALA A 501 6.92 -16.82 -9.48
C ALA A 501 7.78 -17.98 -8.93
N PRO A 502 8.68 -18.58 -9.74
CA PRO A 502 9.64 -19.55 -9.24
C PRO A 502 10.45 -19.06 -8.02
N ALA A 503 10.94 -19.98 -7.20
CA ALA A 503 11.73 -19.65 -6.01
C ALA A 503 13.17 -19.24 -6.33
N ASP A 504 13.64 -19.50 -7.55
CA ASP A 504 15.00 -19.29 -8.01
C ASP A 504 15.13 -18.16 -9.05
N VAL A 505 14.04 -17.42 -9.31
CA VAL A 505 14.02 -16.34 -10.30
C VAL A 505 14.93 -15.18 -9.88
N GLU A 506 15.71 -14.65 -10.83
CA GLU A 506 16.46 -13.41 -10.60
C GLU A 506 15.49 -12.23 -10.46
N PRO A 507 15.64 -11.36 -9.44
CA PRO A 507 14.78 -10.20 -9.28
C PRO A 507 14.81 -9.28 -10.51
N CYS A 508 13.63 -8.98 -11.07
CA CYS A 508 13.51 -8.11 -12.23
C CYS A 508 12.21 -7.29 -12.20
N ILE A 509 12.05 -6.34 -13.12
CA ILE A 509 10.85 -5.52 -13.20
C ILE A 509 10.15 -5.78 -14.52
N PHE A 510 8.92 -6.27 -14.43
CA PHE A 510 8.07 -6.50 -15.58
C PHE A 510 7.20 -5.28 -15.85
N ALA A 511 7.09 -4.85 -17.09
CA ALA A 511 6.34 -3.67 -17.51
C ALA A 511 5.40 -4.01 -18.67
N THR A 512 4.10 -3.73 -18.52
CA THR A 512 3.12 -3.93 -19.60
C THR A 512 3.08 -2.74 -20.56
N LYS A 513 3.39 -1.54 -20.07
CA LYS A 513 3.25 -0.28 -20.81
C LYS A 513 4.48 0.62 -20.70
N VAL A 514 4.64 1.42 -21.76
CA VAL A 514 5.77 2.32 -21.96
C VAL A 514 5.24 3.76 -21.98
N ALA A 515 5.93 4.69 -21.32
CA ALA A 515 5.68 6.12 -21.48
C ALA A 515 5.92 6.49 -22.95
N ALA A 516 4.90 7.12 -23.56
CA ALA A 516 4.92 7.55 -24.96
C ALA A 516 5.98 8.62 -25.23
#